data_AF-A0A4R4BPA6-F1
#
_entry.id   AF-A0A4R4BPA6-F1
#
_cell.length_a   1.000
_cell.length_b   1.000
_cell.length_c   1.000
_cell.angle_alpha   90.00
_cell.angle_beta   90.00
_cell.angle_gamma   90.00
#
_symmetry.space_group_name_H-M   'P 1'
#
loop_
_entity.id
_entity.type
_entity.pdbx_description
1 polymer ?
#
loop_
_entity_poly.entity_id
_entity_poly.type
_entity_poly.pdbx_seq_one_letter_code
_entity_poly.pdbx_strand_id
1 'polypeptide(L)'
;MEANLSHRELQDVYEDQFRMIEIGKELVREKDLDQLLRKILHISQDITGADGGSIFFVEGGPEGEWLRFTYSYNHSIPVQYETFTMPRTTESIAGYVSLTGESLNIPDVYNLPPDVPFRFNNSFDLRYGYRTRSMLVVPMLTYDGSVMGVIQLINSKEGEQIQDAHRIILRTPADVETYVVPFKERYLSMMQAIANQAAIAIENARLIRQIQSQFEEFVRAAVDAVEQRDPATCGHSQRVAMMVVQLARRINRKQEEEGKGPVFSENEIKALEYAGLLHDFGKVYIEPAVFVKAKKLYPWEFEKLQLRLKYLRRSLELDFALRRNSPSAETLQQLDKEREKILEELVAVTRQIERLNEPSLTDEDPVQIIERILSVPLPSVRGVDGEVIPLLTEEEIRSLAIRRGSLNDAERELIQRHVVYSYEFVKKIPWPPEYSQIPLIVKTHHEKLDGSGYPEGLQAEAIPFAGRLLAVADMYDALTAADRPYKKAVSPLRALEIIQDEASCGKVDPMVVQALEEILKA
;
A
#
# COMPACT_ATOMS: atom_id res chain seq x y z
N MET A 1 16.37 4.49 -66.43
CA MET A 1 16.53 5.38 -65.27
C MET A 1 15.26 5.41 -64.43
N GLU A 2 14.08 5.59 -65.05
CA GLU A 2 12.76 5.54 -64.38
C GLU A 2 12.46 4.21 -63.64
N ALA A 3 12.85 3.06 -64.20
CA ALA A 3 12.64 1.76 -63.53
C ALA A 3 13.44 1.59 -62.22
N ASN A 4 14.60 2.24 -62.08
CA ASN A 4 15.41 2.20 -60.85
C ASN A 4 14.87 3.16 -59.78
N LEU A 5 14.29 4.30 -60.19
CA LEU A 5 13.58 5.21 -59.28
C LEU A 5 12.35 4.55 -58.68
N SER A 6 11.53 3.88 -59.51
CA SER A 6 10.34 3.15 -59.04
C SER A 6 10.68 1.97 -58.12
N HIS A 7 11.79 1.26 -58.35
CA HIS A 7 12.23 0.18 -57.46
C HIS A 7 12.71 0.70 -56.10
N ARG A 8 13.44 1.82 -56.08
CA ARG A 8 13.94 2.44 -54.83
C ARG A 8 12.80 3.04 -54.01
N GLU A 9 11.83 3.69 -54.66
CA GLU A 9 10.62 4.19 -54.00
C GLU A 9 9.76 3.05 -53.43
N LEU A 10 9.63 1.93 -54.13
CA LEU A 10 8.93 0.75 -53.62
C LEU A 10 9.64 0.11 -52.43
N GLN A 11 10.97 0.09 -52.45
CA GLN A 11 11.77 -0.41 -51.33
C GLN A 11 11.64 0.50 -50.11
N ASP A 12 11.72 1.83 -50.28
CA ASP A 12 11.50 2.80 -49.20
C ASP A 12 10.10 2.61 -48.59
N VAL A 13 9.05 2.47 -49.40
CA VAL A 13 7.67 2.26 -48.92
C VAL A 13 7.53 0.95 -48.14
N TYR A 14 8.20 -0.12 -48.59
CA TYR A 14 8.17 -1.41 -47.89
C TYR A 14 8.90 -1.35 -46.55
N GLU A 15 10.06 -0.70 -46.50
CA GLU A 15 10.84 -0.49 -45.27
C GLU A 15 10.06 0.39 -44.27
N ASP A 16 9.45 1.47 -44.74
CA ASP A 16 8.59 2.37 -43.96
C ASP A 16 7.37 1.63 -43.37
N GLN A 17 6.71 0.78 -44.16
CA GLN A 17 5.59 -0.03 -43.70
C GLN A 17 6.01 -1.08 -42.66
N PHE A 18 7.14 -1.75 -42.88
CA PHE A 18 7.68 -2.74 -41.94
C PHE A 18 8.01 -2.08 -40.60
N ARG A 19 8.69 -0.92 -40.62
CA ARG A 19 8.99 -0.13 -39.42
C ARG A 19 7.71 0.20 -38.65
N MET A 20 6.67 0.70 -39.33
CA MET A 20 5.38 1.03 -38.68
C MET A 20 4.75 -0.16 -37.95
N ILE A 21 4.86 -1.37 -38.48
CA ILE A 21 4.33 -2.59 -37.83
C ILE A 21 5.14 -2.97 -36.60
N GLU A 22 6.48 -2.88 -36.66
CA GLU A 22 7.34 -3.16 -35.50
C GLU A 22 7.07 -2.16 -34.38
N ILE A 23 6.95 -0.88 -34.73
CA ILE A 23 6.59 0.21 -33.81
C ILE A 23 5.28 -0.10 -33.08
N GLY A 24 4.23 -0.44 -33.82
CA GLY A 24 2.93 -0.79 -33.21
C GLY A 24 3.03 -1.94 -32.20
N LYS A 25 3.93 -2.91 -32.42
CA LYS A 25 4.19 -4.00 -31.46
C LYS A 25 4.97 -3.54 -30.24
N GLU A 26 5.93 -2.64 -30.41
CA GLU A 26 6.75 -2.12 -29.31
C GLU A 26 5.96 -1.19 -28.38
N LEU A 27 5.14 -0.30 -28.95
CA LEU A 27 4.33 0.66 -28.19
C LEU A 27 3.36 -0.04 -27.22
N VAL A 28 2.82 -1.20 -27.60
CA VAL A 28 1.87 -1.95 -26.76
C VAL A 28 2.55 -2.64 -25.57
N ARG A 29 3.85 -2.93 -25.66
CA ARG A 29 4.59 -3.65 -24.61
C ARG A 29 5.13 -2.73 -23.53
N GLU A 30 5.28 -1.46 -23.83
CA GLU A 30 5.85 -0.49 -22.90
C GLU A 30 4.79 -0.01 -21.89
N LYS A 31 5.09 -0.18 -20.60
CA LYS A 31 4.18 0.22 -19.50
C LYS A 31 4.56 1.56 -18.90
N ASP A 32 5.83 1.95 -19.05
CA ASP A 32 6.35 3.20 -18.56
C ASP A 32 6.03 4.33 -19.57
N LEU A 33 5.25 5.32 -19.13
CA LEU A 33 4.83 6.42 -20.01
C LEU A 33 6.03 7.24 -20.49
N ASP A 34 7.04 7.46 -19.65
CA ASP A 34 8.19 8.26 -20.05
C ASP A 34 8.99 7.51 -21.12
N GLN A 35 9.24 6.21 -20.92
CA GLN A 35 9.89 5.38 -21.95
C GLN A 35 9.07 5.29 -23.23
N LEU A 36 7.74 5.17 -23.12
CA LEU A 36 6.83 5.15 -24.25
C LEU A 36 6.92 6.45 -25.07
N LEU A 37 6.87 7.62 -24.41
CA LEU A 37 7.02 8.93 -25.06
C LEU A 37 8.37 9.09 -25.74
N ARG A 38 9.45 8.64 -25.09
CA ARG A 38 10.79 8.62 -25.68
C ARG A 38 10.81 7.81 -26.97
N LYS A 39 10.26 6.61 -26.93
CA LYS A 39 10.22 5.71 -28.09
C LYS A 39 9.39 6.30 -29.22
N ILE A 40 8.16 6.75 -28.95
CA ILE A 40 7.28 7.40 -29.94
C ILE A 40 8.02 8.51 -30.67
N LEU A 41 8.71 9.39 -29.93
CA LEU A 41 9.39 10.53 -30.53
C LEU A 41 10.58 10.13 -31.40
N HIS A 42 11.48 9.27 -30.89
CA HIS A 42 12.65 8.82 -31.65
C HIS A 42 12.23 8.11 -32.94
N ILE A 43 11.25 7.22 -32.83
CA ILE A 43 10.66 6.51 -33.97
C ILE A 43 10.10 7.49 -35.01
N SER A 44 9.37 8.51 -34.55
CA SER A 44 8.80 9.54 -35.41
C SER A 44 9.89 10.33 -36.15
N GLN A 45 11.01 10.60 -35.48
CA GLN A 45 12.17 11.26 -36.07
C GLN A 45 12.90 10.36 -37.08
N ASP A 46 13.06 9.08 -36.77
CA ASP A 46 13.75 8.11 -37.63
C ASP A 46 13.01 7.87 -38.94
N ILE A 47 11.68 7.75 -38.91
CA ILE A 47 10.84 7.58 -40.11
C ILE A 47 10.86 8.83 -41.00
N THR A 48 10.77 10.00 -40.39
CA THR A 48 10.60 11.26 -41.14
C THR A 48 11.91 11.96 -41.46
N GLY A 49 13.03 11.46 -40.94
CA GLY A 49 14.33 12.12 -40.99
C GLY A 49 14.38 13.42 -40.20
N ALA A 50 13.46 13.64 -39.25
CA ALA A 50 13.38 14.90 -38.50
C ALA A 50 14.58 15.06 -37.58
N ASP A 51 15.11 16.28 -37.51
CA ASP A 51 16.22 16.62 -36.62
C ASP A 51 15.77 16.78 -35.16
N GLY A 52 14.56 17.29 -34.96
CA GLY A 52 13.99 17.53 -33.65
C GLY A 52 12.53 17.10 -33.58
N GLY A 53 12.09 16.80 -32.36
CA GLY A 53 10.74 16.41 -32.06
C GLY A 53 10.27 16.96 -30.72
N SER A 54 8.97 17.15 -30.57
CA SER A 54 8.33 17.52 -29.31
C SER A 54 6.92 16.93 -29.21
N ILE A 55 6.55 16.50 -28.01
CA ILE A 55 5.20 16.01 -27.67
C ILE A 55 4.57 16.99 -26.69
N PHE A 56 3.37 17.44 -27.04
CA PHE A 56 2.55 18.30 -26.22
C PHE A 56 1.28 17.56 -25.82
N PHE A 57 0.86 17.68 -24.57
CA PHE A 57 -0.43 17.18 -24.10
C PHE A 57 -1.41 18.31 -23.85
N VAL A 58 -2.68 18.07 -24.21
CA VAL A 58 -3.79 18.93 -23.80
C VAL A 58 -4.10 18.64 -22.34
N GLU A 59 -4.11 19.69 -21.53
CA GLU A 59 -4.53 19.65 -20.14
C GLU A 59 -5.63 20.69 -19.92
N GLY A 60 -6.58 20.37 -19.05
CA GLY A 60 -7.71 21.24 -18.72
C GLY A 60 -7.85 21.42 -17.22
N GLY A 61 -8.23 22.63 -16.81
CA GLY A 61 -8.57 22.98 -15.43
C GLY A 61 -9.66 24.06 -15.36
N PRO A 62 -9.99 24.53 -14.14
CA PRO A 62 -11.04 25.55 -13.92
C PRO A 62 -10.76 26.87 -14.66
N GLU A 63 -9.50 27.15 -14.98
CA GLU A 63 -9.03 28.39 -15.61
C GLU A 63 -8.90 28.30 -17.15
N GLY A 64 -9.21 27.15 -17.75
CA GLY A 64 -9.15 26.92 -19.19
C GLY A 64 -8.31 25.71 -19.60
N GLU A 65 -7.94 25.63 -20.87
CA GLU A 65 -7.12 24.56 -21.44
C GLU A 65 -5.75 25.08 -21.89
N TRP A 66 -4.71 24.28 -21.68
CA TRP A 66 -3.35 24.59 -22.08
C TRP A 66 -2.67 23.37 -22.68
N LEU A 67 -1.58 23.63 -23.40
CA LEU A 67 -0.67 22.61 -23.90
C LEU A 67 0.53 22.51 -22.95
N ARG A 68 0.74 21.33 -22.38
CA ARG A 68 1.96 21.02 -21.64
C ARG A 68 3.00 20.43 -22.58
N PHE A 69 4.17 21.06 -22.62
CA PHE A 69 5.36 20.49 -23.26
C PHE A 69 5.94 19.41 -22.36
N THR A 70 5.85 18.15 -22.81
CA THR A 70 6.14 16.98 -21.93
C THR A 70 7.32 16.17 -22.39
N TYR A 71 7.67 16.15 -23.68
CA TYR A 71 8.89 15.47 -24.10
C TYR A 71 9.48 16.10 -25.35
N SER A 72 10.80 16.20 -25.43
CA SER A 72 11.49 16.64 -26.64
C SER A 72 12.85 16.02 -26.77
N TYR A 73 13.30 15.95 -28.02
CA TYR A 73 14.62 15.47 -28.36
C TYR A 73 15.09 16.15 -29.65
N ASN A 74 16.38 16.47 -29.73
CA ASN A 74 16.99 17.06 -30.90
C ASN A 74 18.35 16.39 -31.14
N HIS A 75 18.60 15.93 -32.37
CA HIS A 75 19.83 15.24 -32.73
C HIS A 75 21.02 16.20 -32.87
N SER A 76 20.78 17.44 -33.31
CA SER A 76 21.84 18.39 -33.67
C SER A 76 22.33 19.26 -32.52
N ILE A 77 21.44 19.56 -31.55
CA ILE A 77 21.77 20.39 -30.39
C ILE A 77 21.39 19.72 -29.07
N PRO A 78 22.29 19.73 -28.06
CA PRO A 78 21.95 19.26 -26.73
C PRO A 78 21.07 20.32 -26.04
N VAL A 79 19.78 20.01 -25.91
CA VAL A 79 18.81 20.86 -25.21
C VAL A 79 18.57 20.30 -23.82
N GLN A 80 18.72 21.12 -22.78
CA GLN A 80 18.22 20.75 -21.45
C GLN A 80 16.69 20.77 -21.47
N TYR A 81 16.11 19.63 -21.17
CA TYR A 81 14.66 19.47 -21.16
C TYR A 81 14.07 20.19 -19.95
N GLU A 82 13.15 21.12 -20.21
CA GLU A 82 12.31 21.78 -19.20
C GLU A 82 10.84 21.64 -19.62
N THR A 83 9.98 21.23 -18.68
CA THR A 83 8.53 21.25 -18.88
C THR A 83 8.01 22.67 -18.73
N PHE A 84 7.13 23.07 -19.64
CA PHE A 84 6.42 24.34 -19.54
C PHE A 84 4.99 24.18 -20.09
N THR A 85 4.13 25.12 -19.76
CA THR A 85 2.77 25.19 -20.29
C THR A 85 2.61 26.41 -21.19
N MET A 86 1.77 26.28 -22.19
CA MET A 86 1.40 27.38 -23.09
C MET A 86 -0.11 27.36 -23.35
N PRO A 87 -0.75 28.51 -23.56
CA PRO A 87 -2.20 28.56 -23.76
C PRO A 87 -2.59 27.81 -25.05
N ARG A 88 -3.72 27.09 -25.00
CA ARG A 88 -4.25 26.36 -26.16
C ARG A 88 -5.02 27.32 -27.07
N THR A 89 -4.30 28.03 -27.94
CA THR A 89 -4.88 29.02 -28.88
C THR A 89 -4.53 28.72 -30.32
N THR A 90 -5.32 29.24 -31.26
CA THR A 90 -5.03 29.13 -32.70
C THR A 90 -3.81 29.96 -33.13
N GLU A 91 -3.25 30.79 -32.25
CA GLU A 91 -2.10 31.66 -32.56
C GLU A 91 -0.77 30.89 -32.62
N SER A 92 -0.67 29.74 -31.97
CA SER A 92 0.52 28.88 -32.05
C SER A 92 0.26 27.69 -32.99
N ILE A 93 1.29 27.20 -33.68
CA ILE A 93 1.14 26.08 -34.62
C ILE A 93 0.60 24.83 -33.89
N ALA A 94 1.23 24.44 -32.79
CA ALA A 94 0.76 23.32 -31.97
C ALA A 94 -0.62 23.56 -31.35
N GLY A 95 -0.93 24.81 -30.96
CA GLY A 95 -2.26 25.18 -30.46
C GLY A 95 -3.35 25.07 -31.53
N TYR A 96 -3.09 25.53 -32.76
CA TYR A 96 -4.00 25.39 -33.89
C TYR A 96 -4.30 23.92 -34.19
N VAL A 97 -3.27 23.07 -34.32
CA VAL A 97 -3.47 21.63 -34.55
C VAL A 97 -4.23 20.99 -33.40
N SER A 98 -3.93 21.38 -32.16
CA SER A 98 -4.63 20.85 -31.01
C SER A 98 -6.12 21.22 -30.97
N LEU A 99 -6.51 22.40 -31.46
CA LEU A 99 -7.90 22.88 -31.45
C LEU A 99 -8.71 22.34 -32.63
N THR A 100 -8.09 22.28 -33.80
CA THR A 100 -8.77 21.90 -35.05
C THR A 100 -8.75 20.39 -35.29
N GLY A 101 -7.73 19.69 -34.77
CA GLY A 101 -7.45 18.30 -35.16
C GLY A 101 -6.92 18.18 -36.60
N GLU A 102 -6.60 19.29 -37.26
CA GLU A 102 -6.03 19.29 -38.62
C GLU A 102 -4.51 19.24 -38.55
N SER A 103 -3.90 18.30 -39.26
CA SER A 103 -2.44 18.17 -39.33
C SER A 103 -1.84 19.24 -40.23
N LEU A 104 -0.68 19.77 -39.87
CA LEU A 104 0.03 20.80 -40.63
C LEU A 104 1.38 20.28 -41.13
N ASN A 105 1.60 20.36 -42.45
CA ASN A 105 2.91 20.17 -43.08
C ASN A 105 3.40 21.52 -43.63
N ILE A 106 4.36 22.15 -42.94
CA ILE A 106 4.85 23.49 -43.23
C ILE A 106 6.25 23.37 -43.85
N PRO A 107 6.43 23.72 -45.14
CA PRO A 107 7.73 23.65 -45.80
C PRO A 107 8.77 24.64 -45.23
N ASP A 108 8.34 25.84 -44.86
CA ASP A 108 9.17 26.89 -44.27
C ASP A 108 8.37 27.74 -43.27
N VAL A 109 8.69 27.61 -41.99
CA VAL A 109 8.02 28.30 -40.87
C VAL A 109 8.28 29.81 -40.84
N TYR A 110 9.28 30.31 -41.56
CA TYR A 110 9.55 31.74 -41.72
C TYR A 110 8.79 32.36 -42.91
N ASN A 111 8.20 31.52 -43.77
CA ASN A 111 7.46 31.94 -44.95
C ASN A 111 6.00 31.43 -44.90
N LEU A 112 5.31 31.76 -43.81
CA LEU A 112 3.89 31.42 -43.62
C LEU A 112 2.98 32.36 -44.45
N PRO A 113 1.87 31.85 -45.02
CA PRO A 113 0.89 32.71 -45.69
C PRO A 113 0.31 33.75 -44.71
N PRO A 114 0.02 34.99 -45.15
CA PRO A 114 -0.41 36.07 -44.27
C PRO A 114 -1.82 35.89 -43.66
N ASP A 115 -2.61 34.96 -44.20
CA ASP A 115 -4.00 34.66 -43.84
C ASP A 115 -4.16 33.50 -42.85
N VAL A 116 -3.08 32.81 -42.47
CA VAL A 116 -3.17 31.72 -41.49
C VAL A 116 -3.32 32.26 -40.06
N PRO A 117 -4.09 31.58 -39.19
CA PRO A 117 -4.38 32.08 -37.84
C PRO A 117 -3.22 31.88 -36.84
N PHE A 118 -2.21 31.09 -37.21
CA PHE A 118 -1.06 30.74 -36.35
C PHE A 118 0.22 31.46 -36.77
N ARG A 119 1.18 31.56 -35.84
CA ARG A 119 2.49 32.19 -36.05
C ARG A 119 3.61 31.28 -35.56
N PHE A 120 4.77 31.37 -36.20
CA PHE A 120 5.97 30.69 -35.73
C PHE A 120 6.63 31.49 -34.60
N ASN A 121 6.92 30.80 -33.49
CA ASN A 121 7.67 31.35 -32.36
C ASN A 121 9.15 30.97 -32.51
N ASN A 122 10.00 31.95 -32.84
CA ASN A 122 11.44 31.77 -33.06
C ASN A 122 12.29 31.88 -31.78
N SER A 123 11.70 31.92 -30.59
CA SER A 123 12.46 32.07 -29.33
C SER A 123 13.42 30.91 -29.08
N PHE A 124 13.07 29.69 -29.49
CA PHE A 124 13.95 28.52 -29.44
C PHE A 124 15.16 28.70 -30.35
N ASP A 125 14.93 29.08 -31.62
CA ASP A 125 15.96 29.36 -32.61
C ASP A 125 16.96 30.42 -32.10
N LEU A 126 16.44 31.52 -31.54
CA LEU A 126 17.25 32.59 -30.97
C LEU A 126 18.06 32.16 -29.73
N ARG A 127 17.45 31.36 -28.85
CA ARG A 127 18.09 30.93 -27.58
C ARG A 127 19.23 29.93 -27.82
N TYR A 128 19.03 28.97 -28.72
CA TYR A 128 19.96 27.87 -28.94
C TYR A 128 20.81 28.01 -30.21
N GLY A 129 20.68 29.12 -30.94
CA GLY A 129 21.37 29.32 -32.22
C GLY A 129 20.94 28.29 -33.26
N TYR A 130 19.69 27.83 -33.17
CA TYR A 130 19.10 26.83 -34.05
C TYR A 130 18.31 27.52 -35.18
N ARG A 131 18.09 26.83 -36.30
CA ARG A 131 17.29 27.35 -37.41
C ARG A 131 16.24 26.33 -37.82
N THR A 132 14.99 26.60 -37.48
CA THR A 132 13.83 25.82 -37.90
C THR A 132 13.41 26.26 -39.31
N ARG A 133 13.17 25.29 -40.19
CA ARG A 133 12.71 25.52 -41.56
C ARG A 133 11.44 24.72 -41.81
N SER A 134 11.53 23.41 -42.03
CA SER A 134 10.35 22.56 -42.23
C SER A 134 9.75 22.12 -40.89
N MET A 135 8.43 22.04 -40.77
CA MET A 135 7.74 21.57 -39.57
C MET A 135 6.54 20.70 -39.93
N LEU A 136 6.42 19.53 -39.30
CA LEU A 136 5.26 18.64 -39.40
C LEU A 136 4.61 18.52 -38.03
N VAL A 137 3.33 18.84 -37.93
CA VAL A 137 2.58 18.79 -36.66
C VAL A 137 1.34 17.95 -36.86
N VAL A 138 1.22 16.88 -36.07
CA VAL A 138 0.10 15.92 -36.15
C VAL A 138 -0.60 15.82 -34.79
N PRO A 139 -1.94 15.74 -34.78
CA PRO A 139 -2.68 15.52 -33.54
C PRO A 139 -2.63 14.05 -33.13
N MET A 140 -2.62 13.83 -31.83
CA MET A 140 -2.87 12.54 -31.19
C MET A 140 -4.34 12.50 -30.82
N LEU A 141 -5.12 11.66 -31.51
CA LEU A 141 -6.58 11.57 -31.29
C LEU A 141 -6.92 10.43 -30.33
N THR A 142 -7.84 10.69 -29.42
CA THR A 142 -8.45 9.67 -28.55
C THR A 142 -9.54 8.89 -29.30
N TYR A 143 -10.11 7.87 -28.65
CA TYR A 143 -11.19 7.06 -29.23
C TYR A 143 -12.51 7.83 -29.45
N ASP A 144 -12.74 8.93 -28.72
CA ASP A 144 -13.92 9.78 -28.87
C ASP A 144 -13.72 10.91 -29.91
N GLY A 145 -12.54 10.96 -30.53
CA GLY A 145 -12.18 11.94 -31.54
C GLY A 145 -11.66 13.27 -30.97
N SER A 146 -11.52 13.40 -29.65
CA SER A 146 -10.86 14.56 -29.05
C SER A 146 -9.34 14.51 -29.23
N VAL A 147 -8.70 15.67 -29.24
CA VAL A 147 -7.24 15.77 -29.36
C VAL A 147 -6.61 15.64 -27.97
N MET A 148 -5.94 14.52 -27.73
CA MET A 148 -5.16 14.27 -26.51
C MET A 148 -3.93 15.18 -26.43
N GLY A 149 -3.32 15.46 -27.58
CA GLY A 149 -2.05 16.16 -27.67
C GLY A 149 -1.60 16.30 -29.11
N VAL A 150 -0.39 16.82 -29.31
CA VAL A 150 0.20 16.98 -30.64
C VAL A 150 1.66 16.53 -30.65
N ILE A 151 2.07 15.88 -31.72
CA ILE A 151 3.47 15.56 -32.01
C ILE A 151 3.94 16.58 -33.05
N GLN A 152 4.99 17.33 -32.69
CA GLN A 152 5.66 18.27 -33.55
C GLN A 152 7.02 17.72 -33.94
N LEU A 153 7.31 17.67 -35.23
CA LEU A 153 8.59 17.30 -35.80
C LEU A 153 9.16 18.50 -36.55
N ILE A 154 10.45 18.76 -36.40
CA ILE A 154 11.13 19.89 -37.02
C ILE A 154 12.32 19.41 -37.85
N ASN A 155 12.52 20.10 -38.98
CA ASN A 155 13.64 19.92 -39.90
C ASN A 155 13.78 18.49 -40.42
N SER A 156 12.97 18.10 -41.41
CA SER A 156 13.18 16.85 -42.14
C SER A 156 14.47 16.96 -42.94
N LYS A 157 15.38 16.00 -42.77
CA LYS A 157 16.70 16.00 -43.41
C LYS A 157 16.73 15.01 -44.56
N GLU A 158 17.47 15.34 -45.61
CA GLU A 158 17.76 14.42 -46.73
C GLU A 158 19.22 14.63 -47.19
N GLY A 159 19.88 13.55 -47.62
CA GLY A 159 21.27 13.62 -48.09
C GLY A 159 21.52 12.61 -49.20
N GLU A 160 22.19 13.03 -50.28
CA GLU A 160 22.38 12.21 -51.49
C GLU A 160 23.19 10.90 -51.27
N GLN A 161 23.90 10.76 -50.15
CA GLN A 161 24.79 9.63 -49.85
C GLN A 161 24.54 8.93 -48.49
N ILE A 162 23.53 9.34 -47.71
CA ILE A 162 23.32 8.83 -46.34
C ILE A 162 21.93 8.21 -46.25
N GLN A 163 21.86 6.89 -46.03
CA GLN A 163 20.61 6.14 -45.86
C GLN A 163 19.86 6.52 -44.56
N ASP A 164 20.56 7.09 -43.58
CA ASP A 164 20.03 7.50 -42.27
C ASP A 164 20.04 9.03 -42.11
N ALA A 165 19.11 9.74 -42.74
CA ALA A 165 19.12 11.20 -42.78
C ALA A 165 19.01 11.88 -41.40
N HIS A 166 18.43 11.20 -40.40
CA HIS A 166 18.38 11.66 -39.01
C HIS A 166 19.77 11.81 -38.36
N ARG A 167 20.83 11.18 -38.90
CA ARG A 167 22.22 11.29 -38.41
C ARG A 167 22.97 12.54 -38.86
N ILE A 168 22.43 13.29 -39.82
CA ILE A 168 23.02 14.55 -40.28
C ILE A 168 22.91 15.57 -39.13
N ILE A 169 24.04 16.15 -38.70
CA ILE A 169 24.09 17.14 -37.61
C ILE A 169 24.12 18.55 -38.20
N LEU A 170 23.09 19.34 -37.93
CA LEU A 170 22.95 20.73 -38.34
C LEU A 170 23.72 21.65 -37.38
N ARG A 171 24.89 22.13 -37.79
CA ARG A 171 25.75 22.99 -36.93
C ARG A 171 25.62 24.47 -37.25
N THR A 172 25.29 24.78 -38.50
CA THR A 172 25.24 26.13 -39.03
C THR A 172 23.94 26.38 -39.79
N PRO A 173 23.49 27.63 -39.94
CA PRO A 173 22.33 27.96 -40.78
C PRO A 173 22.47 27.48 -42.23
N ALA A 174 23.69 27.44 -42.78
CA ALA A 174 23.95 26.92 -44.12
C ALA A 174 23.68 25.41 -44.25
N ASP A 175 23.87 24.64 -43.16
CA ASP A 175 23.50 23.21 -43.13
C ASP A 175 21.99 23.04 -43.29
N VAL A 176 21.19 23.96 -42.73
CA VAL A 176 19.72 23.93 -42.86
C VAL A 176 19.29 24.22 -44.30
N GLU A 177 19.96 25.14 -44.98
CA GLU A 177 19.67 25.41 -46.39
C GLU A 177 20.00 24.21 -47.29
N THR A 178 21.07 23.48 -46.93
CA THR A 178 21.60 22.34 -47.71
C THR A 178 20.84 21.05 -47.48
N TYR A 179 20.58 20.68 -46.23
CA TYR A 179 20.09 19.34 -45.86
C TYR A 179 18.62 19.29 -45.47
N VAL A 180 18.01 20.42 -45.06
CA VAL A 180 16.62 20.42 -44.60
C VAL A 180 15.67 20.62 -45.78
N VAL A 181 14.77 19.66 -45.94
CA VAL A 181 13.75 19.60 -46.99
C VAL A 181 12.35 19.64 -46.38
N PRO A 182 11.31 20.01 -47.14
CA PRO A 182 9.93 19.84 -46.69
C PRO A 182 9.62 18.36 -46.39
N PHE A 183 8.77 18.10 -45.39
CA PHE A 183 8.33 16.73 -45.11
C PHE A 183 7.55 16.19 -46.31
N LYS A 184 7.88 14.98 -46.75
CA LYS A 184 7.20 14.30 -47.85
C LYS A 184 5.74 14.01 -47.47
N GLU A 185 4.80 14.18 -48.40
CA GLU A 185 3.37 13.96 -48.15
C GLU A 185 3.05 12.56 -47.58
N ARG A 186 3.80 11.52 -47.98
CA ARG A 186 3.64 10.16 -47.43
C ARG A 186 3.86 10.08 -45.90
N TYR A 187 4.73 10.94 -45.36
CA TYR A 187 4.99 10.99 -43.91
C TYR A 187 3.79 11.50 -43.14
N LEU A 188 2.93 12.33 -43.74
CA LEU A 188 1.73 12.84 -43.08
C LEU A 188 0.81 11.69 -42.66
N SER A 189 0.44 10.82 -43.60
CA SER A 189 -0.45 9.68 -43.33
C SER A 189 0.19 8.68 -42.35
N MET A 190 1.49 8.44 -42.46
CA MET A 190 2.22 7.56 -41.52
C MET A 190 2.25 8.15 -40.12
N MET A 191 2.57 9.44 -39.99
CA MET A 191 2.64 10.12 -38.70
C MET A 191 1.29 10.24 -38.04
N GLN A 192 0.21 10.44 -38.80
CA GLN A 192 -1.16 10.35 -38.26
C GLN A 192 -1.46 8.97 -37.69
N ALA A 193 -1.06 7.89 -38.39
CA ALA A 193 -1.24 6.54 -37.88
C ALA A 193 -0.43 6.28 -36.59
N ILE A 194 0.83 6.71 -36.55
CA ILE A 194 1.70 6.60 -35.36
C ILE A 194 1.14 7.44 -34.21
N ALA A 195 0.73 8.67 -34.46
CA ALA A 195 0.17 9.57 -33.45
C ALA A 195 -1.11 8.98 -32.83
N ASN A 196 -1.96 8.33 -33.62
CA ASN A 196 -3.16 7.67 -33.12
C ASN A 196 -2.84 6.38 -32.33
N GLN A 197 -1.88 5.57 -32.79
CA GLN A 197 -1.42 4.40 -32.01
C GLN A 197 -0.76 4.82 -30.69
N ALA A 198 0.04 5.87 -30.73
CA ALA A 198 0.66 6.50 -29.57
C ALA A 198 -0.42 6.99 -28.60
N ALA A 199 -1.42 7.72 -29.07
CA ALA A 199 -2.54 8.20 -28.26
C ALA A 199 -3.22 7.05 -27.50
N ILE A 200 -3.53 5.95 -28.19
CA ILE A 200 -4.16 4.77 -27.58
C ILE A 200 -3.23 4.12 -26.53
N ALA A 201 -1.94 3.96 -26.84
CA ALA A 201 -0.98 3.37 -25.91
C ALA A 201 -0.79 4.23 -24.66
N ILE A 202 -0.69 5.56 -24.83
CA ILE A 202 -0.59 6.54 -23.76
C ILE A 202 -1.86 6.51 -22.88
N GLU A 203 -3.04 6.52 -23.50
CA GLU A 203 -4.31 6.47 -22.76
C GLU A 203 -4.41 5.18 -21.95
N ASN A 204 -4.10 4.04 -22.55
CA ASN A 204 -4.10 2.76 -21.86
C ASN A 204 -3.12 2.73 -20.68
N ALA A 205 -1.89 3.23 -20.87
CA ALA A 205 -0.91 3.33 -19.80
C ALA A 205 -1.40 4.23 -18.66
N ARG A 206 -2.05 5.37 -18.99
CA ARG A 206 -2.64 6.30 -18.03
C ARG A 206 -3.81 5.67 -17.27
N LEU A 207 -4.74 5.00 -17.98
CA LEU A 207 -5.89 4.31 -17.40
C LEU A 207 -5.45 3.20 -16.44
N ILE A 208 -4.47 2.38 -16.84
CA ILE A 208 -3.92 1.32 -15.98
C ILE A 208 -3.35 1.93 -14.69
N ARG A 209 -2.56 2.99 -14.81
CA ARG A 209 -1.94 3.67 -13.67
C ARG A 209 -2.99 4.30 -12.74
N GLN A 210 -4.04 4.88 -13.32
CA GLN A 210 -5.16 5.44 -12.57
C GLN A 210 -5.94 4.36 -11.83
N ILE A 211 -6.24 3.23 -12.46
CA ILE A 211 -6.91 2.09 -11.82
C ILE A 211 -6.07 1.57 -10.65
N GLN A 212 -4.74 1.43 -10.85
CA GLN A 212 -3.82 1.02 -9.79
C GLN A 212 -3.83 2.01 -8.61
N SER A 213 -3.70 3.32 -8.87
CA SER A 213 -3.73 4.35 -7.82
C SER A 213 -5.06 4.36 -7.05
N GLN A 214 -6.18 4.29 -7.76
CA GLN A 214 -7.50 4.26 -7.16
C GLN A 214 -7.71 3.01 -6.29
N PHE A 215 -7.22 1.86 -6.74
CA PHE A 215 -7.26 0.63 -5.95
C PHE A 215 -6.40 0.75 -4.69
N GLU A 216 -5.18 1.28 -4.80
CA GLU A 216 -4.28 1.50 -3.65
C GLU A 216 -4.89 2.44 -2.60
N GLU A 217 -5.43 3.58 -3.05
CA GLU A 217 -6.09 4.55 -2.18
C GLU A 217 -7.34 3.95 -1.51
N PHE A 218 -8.13 3.16 -2.26
CA PHE A 218 -9.27 2.46 -1.70
C PHE A 218 -8.87 1.44 -0.63
N VAL A 219 -7.83 0.62 -0.88
CA VAL A 219 -7.32 -0.35 0.10
C VAL A 219 -6.85 0.36 1.37
N ARG A 220 -6.06 1.43 1.24
CA ARG A 220 -5.59 2.20 2.41
C ARG A 220 -6.75 2.80 3.20
N ALA A 221 -7.70 3.45 2.53
CA ALA A 221 -8.86 4.03 3.18
C ALA A 221 -9.74 2.98 3.90
N ALA A 222 -9.89 1.80 3.30
CA ALA A 222 -10.66 0.70 3.91
C ALA A 222 -9.96 0.15 5.16
N VAL A 223 -8.64 -0.03 5.11
CA VAL A 223 -7.83 -0.47 6.25
C VAL A 223 -7.90 0.55 7.38
N ASP A 224 -7.67 1.83 7.06
CA ASP A 224 -7.74 2.92 8.04
C ASP A 224 -9.12 2.99 8.73
N ALA A 225 -10.20 2.75 7.98
CA ALA A 225 -11.56 2.71 8.54
C ALA A 225 -11.80 1.50 9.47
N VAL A 226 -11.19 0.34 9.19
CA VAL A 226 -11.28 -0.83 10.07
C VAL A 226 -10.47 -0.62 11.34
N GLU A 227 -9.24 -0.11 11.23
CA GLU A 227 -8.38 0.18 12.39
C GLU A 227 -8.97 1.26 13.31
N GLN A 228 -9.75 2.22 12.80
CA GLN A 228 -10.44 3.19 13.66
C GLN A 228 -11.42 2.56 14.67
N ARG A 229 -11.87 1.32 14.46
CA ARG A 229 -12.70 0.59 15.44
C ARG A 229 -11.89 0.12 16.64
N ASP A 230 -10.57 0.10 16.54
CA ASP A 230 -9.63 -0.31 17.56
C ASP A 230 -8.49 0.73 17.71
N PRO A 231 -8.57 1.60 18.73
CA PRO A 231 -7.56 2.63 18.95
C PRO A 231 -6.11 2.11 19.05
N ALA A 232 -5.91 0.83 19.34
CA ALA A 232 -4.59 0.20 19.51
C ALA A 232 -3.94 -0.27 18.20
N THR A 233 -4.64 -0.21 17.07
CA THR A 233 -4.11 -0.61 15.74
C THR A 233 -4.00 0.54 14.75
N CYS A 234 -4.25 1.79 15.16
CA CYS A 234 -4.22 2.92 14.23
C CYS A 234 -2.85 3.09 13.52
N GLY A 235 -2.83 2.90 12.20
CA GLY A 235 -1.62 2.99 11.38
C GLY A 235 -0.69 1.78 11.49
N HIS A 236 -1.09 0.72 12.19
CA HIS A 236 -0.31 -0.51 12.37
C HIS A 236 -0.06 -1.20 11.03
N SER A 237 -1.13 -1.48 10.27
CA SER A 237 -1.01 -2.19 8.99
C SER A 237 -0.14 -1.44 7.99
N GLN A 238 -0.15 -0.10 8.03
CA GLN A 238 0.73 0.74 7.20
C GLN A 238 2.21 0.57 7.60
N ARG A 239 2.53 0.60 8.90
CA ARG A 239 3.90 0.41 9.40
C ARG A 239 4.40 -1.02 9.13
N VAL A 240 3.54 -2.02 9.30
CA VAL A 240 3.85 -3.42 8.96
C VAL A 240 4.13 -3.55 7.47
N ALA A 241 3.28 -3.01 6.59
CA ALA A 241 3.50 -3.04 5.14
C ALA A 241 4.83 -2.38 4.75
N MET A 242 5.14 -1.21 5.32
CA MET A 242 6.42 -0.53 5.10
C MET A 242 7.61 -1.39 5.56
N MET A 243 7.53 -1.99 6.75
CA MET A 243 8.58 -2.84 7.31
C MET A 243 8.82 -4.09 6.44
N VAL A 244 7.75 -4.76 6.00
CA VAL A 244 7.85 -5.92 5.11
C VAL A 244 8.53 -5.56 3.79
N VAL A 245 8.19 -4.42 3.18
CA VAL A 245 8.84 -3.93 1.96
C VAL A 245 10.34 -3.66 2.20
N GLN A 246 10.69 -3.07 3.33
CA GLN A 246 12.09 -2.85 3.70
C GLN A 246 12.86 -4.17 3.90
N LEU A 247 12.24 -5.16 4.56
CA LEU A 247 12.80 -6.50 4.73
C LEU A 247 13.06 -7.18 3.39
N ALA A 248 12.07 -7.19 2.48
CA ALA A 248 12.21 -7.78 1.16
C ALA A 248 13.34 -7.11 0.35
N ARG A 249 13.41 -5.77 0.36
CA ARG A 249 14.48 -5.02 -0.31
C ARG A 249 15.85 -5.27 0.32
N ARG A 250 15.94 -5.44 1.65
CA ARG A 250 17.22 -5.78 2.30
C ARG A 250 17.68 -7.18 1.92
N ILE A 251 16.77 -8.15 1.85
CA ILE A 251 17.06 -9.52 1.41
C ILE A 251 17.55 -9.53 -0.04
N ASN A 252 16.92 -8.78 -0.94
CA ASN A 252 17.40 -8.65 -2.32
C ASN A 252 18.83 -8.10 -2.40
N ARG A 253 19.13 -7.00 -1.68
CA ARG A 253 20.49 -6.44 -1.64
C ARG A 253 21.52 -7.43 -1.13
N LYS A 254 21.18 -8.19 -0.08
CA LYS A 254 22.07 -9.21 0.47
C LYS A 254 22.31 -10.36 -0.52
N GLN A 255 21.28 -10.74 -1.28
CA GLN A 255 21.42 -11.72 -2.35
C GLN A 255 22.37 -11.21 -3.46
N GLU A 256 22.29 -9.93 -3.83
CA GLU A 256 23.23 -9.31 -4.78
C GLU A 256 24.67 -9.29 -4.24
N GLU A 257 24.85 -9.03 -2.95
CA GLU A 257 26.15 -8.98 -2.26
C GLU A 257 26.80 -10.37 -2.08
N GLU A 258 26.01 -11.38 -1.67
CA GLU A 258 26.51 -12.69 -1.23
C GLU A 258 26.22 -13.84 -2.21
N GLY A 259 25.38 -13.60 -3.24
CA GLY A 259 24.99 -14.58 -4.25
C GLY A 259 24.09 -15.71 -3.74
N LYS A 260 23.49 -15.57 -2.56
CA LYS A 260 22.67 -16.61 -1.90
C LYS A 260 21.39 -16.01 -1.32
N GLY A 261 20.27 -16.73 -1.44
CA GLY A 261 18.99 -16.36 -0.88
C GLY A 261 17.88 -16.17 -1.92
N PRO A 262 16.62 -15.98 -1.47
CA PRO A 262 15.50 -15.68 -2.36
C PRO A 262 15.62 -14.26 -2.92
N VAL A 263 15.05 -14.06 -4.12
CA VAL A 263 14.94 -12.75 -4.76
C VAL A 263 13.46 -12.46 -4.97
N PHE A 264 13.02 -11.28 -4.52
CA PHE A 264 11.68 -10.79 -4.78
C PHE A 264 11.68 -9.85 -5.99
N SER A 265 10.82 -10.12 -6.96
CA SER A 265 10.49 -9.16 -8.02
C SER A 265 9.72 -7.95 -7.47
N GLU A 266 9.70 -6.84 -8.23
CA GLU A 266 8.91 -5.66 -7.83
C GLU A 266 7.42 -5.98 -7.65
N ASN A 267 6.88 -6.91 -8.44
CA ASN A 267 5.49 -7.37 -8.27
C ASN A 267 5.30 -8.13 -6.95
N GLU A 268 6.26 -8.97 -6.55
CA GLU A 268 6.19 -9.68 -5.27
C GLU A 268 6.37 -8.75 -4.07
N ILE A 269 7.23 -7.72 -4.19
CA ILE A 269 7.35 -6.67 -3.18
C ILE A 269 6.04 -5.89 -3.06
N LYS A 270 5.38 -5.59 -4.18
CA LYS A 270 4.07 -4.92 -4.17
C LYS A 270 2.98 -5.83 -3.58
N ALA A 271 3.00 -7.13 -3.87
CA ALA A 271 2.11 -8.11 -3.27
C ALA A 271 2.29 -8.19 -1.75
N LEU A 272 3.54 -8.15 -1.27
CA LEU A 272 3.87 -8.08 0.15
C LEU A 272 3.34 -6.80 0.81
N GLU A 273 3.42 -5.66 0.12
CA GLU A 273 2.84 -4.40 0.61
C GLU A 273 1.32 -4.54 0.83
N TYR A 274 0.59 -5.05 -0.16
CA TYR A 274 -0.85 -5.30 -0.03
C TYR A 274 -1.18 -6.33 1.04
N ALA A 275 -0.40 -7.40 1.14
CA ALA A 275 -0.57 -8.40 2.20
C ALA A 275 -0.38 -7.76 3.58
N GLY A 276 0.63 -6.92 3.76
CA GLY A 276 0.85 -6.16 5.00
C GLY A 276 -0.29 -5.21 5.33
N LEU A 277 -0.88 -4.55 4.34
CA LEU A 277 -2.05 -3.68 4.56
C LEU A 277 -3.31 -4.48 4.97
N LEU A 278 -3.50 -5.66 4.40
CA LEU A 278 -4.76 -6.43 4.53
C LEU A 278 -4.71 -7.56 5.56
N HIS A 279 -3.55 -7.84 6.18
CA HIS A 279 -3.34 -9.02 7.01
C HIS A 279 -4.34 -9.14 8.16
N ASP A 280 -4.72 -8.00 8.73
CA ASP A 280 -5.59 -7.89 9.89
C ASP A 280 -7.01 -7.42 9.57
N PHE A 281 -7.38 -7.32 8.28
CA PHE A 281 -8.69 -6.83 7.86
C PHE A 281 -9.86 -7.63 8.46
N GLY A 282 -9.66 -8.92 8.71
CA GLY A 282 -10.61 -9.84 9.32
C GLY A 282 -11.03 -9.48 10.75
N LYS A 283 -10.31 -8.58 11.43
CA LYS A 283 -10.72 -8.03 12.73
C LYS A 283 -12.09 -7.35 12.68
N VAL A 284 -12.54 -6.90 11.50
CA VAL A 284 -13.87 -6.31 11.30
C VAL A 284 -15.02 -7.23 11.75
N TYR A 285 -14.82 -8.54 11.72
CA TYR A 285 -15.82 -9.57 12.08
C TYR A 285 -15.81 -9.95 13.57
N ILE A 286 -14.85 -9.44 14.34
CA ILE A 286 -14.72 -9.75 15.78
C ILE A 286 -15.43 -8.68 16.59
N GLU A 287 -16.08 -9.11 17.68
CA GLU A 287 -16.72 -8.18 18.61
C GLU A 287 -15.67 -7.30 19.32
N PRO A 288 -15.84 -5.96 19.32
CA PRO A 288 -14.87 -5.06 19.91
C PRO A 288 -14.57 -5.36 21.39
N ALA A 289 -15.59 -5.80 22.14
CA ALA A 289 -15.45 -6.09 23.56
C ALA A 289 -14.43 -7.20 23.87
N VAL A 290 -14.36 -8.22 23.01
CA VAL A 290 -13.38 -9.33 23.14
C VAL A 290 -11.98 -8.81 22.84
N PHE A 291 -11.86 -7.95 21.83
CA PHE A 291 -10.58 -7.40 21.39
C PHE A 291 -9.96 -6.45 22.41
N VAL A 292 -10.76 -5.55 23.01
CA VAL A 292 -10.30 -4.57 24.01
C VAL A 292 -10.28 -5.12 25.44
N LYS A 293 -10.46 -6.44 25.61
CA LYS A 293 -10.57 -7.08 26.92
C LYS A 293 -9.24 -7.05 27.69
N ALA A 294 -9.09 -6.02 28.51
CA ALA A 294 -7.87 -5.76 29.27
C ALA A 294 -7.67 -6.67 30.50
N LYS A 295 -8.77 -7.03 31.15
CA LYS A 295 -8.82 -7.79 32.40
C LYS A 295 -9.51 -9.14 32.16
N LYS A 296 -9.37 -10.08 33.09
CA LYS A 296 -9.94 -11.43 32.93
C LYS A 296 -11.47 -11.44 32.85
N LEU A 297 -12.11 -10.52 33.56
CA LEU A 297 -13.55 -10.25 33.50
C LEU A 297 -13.84 -9.04 32.63
N TYR A 298 -14.97 -9.06 31.94
CA TYR A 298 -15.48 -7.86 31.26
C TYR A 298 -15.84 -6.77 32.28
N PRO A 299 -15.83 -5.48 31.88
CA PRO A 299 -16.18 -4.38 32.77
C PRO A 299 -17.53 -4.58 33.49
N TRP A 300 -18.57 -5.00 32.76
CA TRP A 300 -19.91 -5.24 33.32
C TRP A 300 -19.97 -6.47 34.22
N GLU A 301 -19.20 -7.52 33.95
CA GLU A 301 -19.09 -8.70 34.82
C GLU A 301 -18.44 -8.32 36.14
N PHE A 302 -17.37 -7.53 36.08
CA PHE A 302 -16.67 -7.06 37.26
C PHE A 302 -17.53 -6.11 38.08
N GLU A 303 -18.27 -5.18 37.45
CA GLU A 303 -19.25 -4.33 38.14
C GLU A 303 -20.34 -5.16 38.83
N LYS A 304 -20.89 -6.18 38.16
CA LYS A 304 -21.87 -7.11 38.73
C LYS A 304 -21.30 -7.85 39.95
N LEU A 305 -20.06 -8.33 39.86
CA LEU A 305 -19.35 -8.98 40.96
C LEU A 305 -19.14 -8.01 42.13
N GLN A 306 -18.69 -6.78 41.87
CA GLN A 306 -18.52 -5.76 42.92
C GLN A 306 -19.85 -5.42 43.62
N LEU A 307 -20.94 -5.30 42.88
CA LEU A 307 -22.28 -5.11 43.45
C LEU A 307 -22.69 -6.29 44.32
N ARG A 308 -22.42 -7.53 43.88
CA ARG A 308 -22.69 -8.74 44.67
C ARG A 308 -21.89 -8.74 45.98
N LEU A 309 -20.59 -8.45 45.93
CA LEU A 309 -19.75 -8.37 47.13
C LEU A 309 -20.21 -7.29 48.11
N LYS A 310 -20.62 -6.12 47.60
CA LYS A 310 -21.23 -5.04 48.41
C LYS A 310 -22.57 -5.48 49.03
N TYR A 311 -23.39 -6.22 48.28
CA TYR A 311 -24.64 -6.77 48.76
C TYR A 311 -24.39 -7.79 49.89
N LEU A 312 -23.48 -8.75 49.68
CA LEU A 312 -23.08 -9.73 50.70
C LEU A 312 -22.62 -9.02 51.98
N ARG A 313 -21.74 -8.02 51.86
CA ARG A 313 -21.29 -7.21 52.99
C ARG A 313 -22.47 -6.56 53.72
N ARG A 314 -23.37 -5.90 52.98
CA ARG A 314 -24.49 -5.18 53.57
C ARG A 314 -25.48 -6.11 54.27
N SER A 315 -25.72 -7.29 53.69
CA SER A 315 -26.59 -8.30 54.28
C SER A 315 -26.00 -8.89 55.56
N LEU A 316 -24.69 -9.11 55.61
CA LEU A 316 -24.00 -9.51 56.84
C LEU A 316 -24.08 -8.42 57.92
N GLU A 317 -23.81 -7.15 57.57
CA GLU A 317 -23.96 -6.02 58.50
C GLU A 317 -25.38 -5.94 59.09
N LEU A 318 -26.40 -6.15 58.26
CA LEU A 318 -27.81 -6.14 58.69
C LEU A 318 -28.14 -7.33 59.60
N ASP A 319 -27.71 -8.54 59.26
CA ASP A 319 -27.92 -9.73 60.09
C ASP A 319 -27.31 -9.55 61.49
N PHE A 320 -26.07 -9.04 61.58
CA PHE A 320 -25.46 -8.70 62.87
C PHE A 320 -26.23 -7.60 63.62
N ALA A 321 -26.73 -6.57 62.94
CA ALA A 321 -27.53 -5.51 63.56
C ALA A 321 -28.86 -6.04 64.13
N LEU A 322 -29.51 -6.98 63.44
CA LEU A 322 -30.74 -7.63 63.91
C LEU A 322 -30.47 -8.50 65.14
N ARG A 323 -29.39 -9.29 65.14
CA ARG A 323 -28.97 -10.10 66.29
C ARG A 323 -28.62 -9.25 67.51
N ARG A 324 -28.12 -8.02 67.29
CA ARG A 324 -27.77 -7.05 68.33
C ARG A 324 -28.98 -6.49 69.11
N ASN A 325 -30.22 -6.62 68.60
CA ASN A 325 -31.43 -6.07 69.23
C ASN A 325 -32.01 -6.92 70.38
N SER A 326 -31.35 -8.01 70.79
CA SER A 326 -31.76 -8.90 71.89
C SER A 326 -30.68 -9.50 72.86
N PRO A 327 -29.40 -9.08 72.95
CA PRO A 327 -28.42 -9.71 73.86
C PRO A 327 -28.03 -8.92 75.14
N SER A 328 -27.37 -9.62 76.08
CA SER A 328 -26.64 -9.06 77.23
C SER A 328 -25.27 -8.45 76.82
N ALA A 329 -24.63 -7.67 77.72
CA ALA A 329 -23.40 -6.93 77.44
C ALA A 329 -22.19 -7.80 77.02
N GLU A 330 -22.02 -8.99 77.61
CA GLU A 330 -20.95 -9.94 77.23
C GLU A 330 -21.19 -10.53 75.82
N THR A 331 -22.45 -10.83 75.49
CA THR A 331 -22.84 -11.36 74.18
C THR A 331 -22.66 -10.32 73.08
N LEU A 332 -22.86 -9.03 73.39
CA LEU A 332 -22.60 -7.93 72.46
C LEU A 332 -21.12 -7.81 72.07
N GLN A 333 -20.20 -7.97 73.02
CA GLN A 333 -18.76 -7.94 72.72
C GLN A 333 -18.31 -9.12 71.85
N GLN A 334 -18.85 -10.32 72.07
CA GLN A 334 -18.56 -11.48 71.23
C GLN A 334 -19.09 -11.29 69.80
N LEU A 335 -20.32 -10.80 69.66
CA LEU A 335 -20.93 -10.51 68.35
C LEU A 335 -20.17 -9.43 67.58
N ASP A 336 -19.70 -8.37 68.25
CA ASP A 336 -18.94 -7.30 67.60
C ASP A 336 -17.57 -7.82 67.10
N LYS A 337 -16.87 -8.69 67.86
CA LYS A 337 -15.64 -9.35 67.43
C LYS A 337 -15.85 -10.30 66.25
N GLU A 338 -16.93 -11.09 66.27
CA GLU A 338 -17.28 -12.00 65.17
C GLU A 338 -17.58 -11.22 63.89
N ARG A 339 -18.38 -10.14 64.00
CA ARG A 339 -18.67 -9.23 62.90
C ARG A 339 -17.39 -8.64 62.30
N GLU A 340 -16.49 -8.11 63.13
CA GLU A 340 -15.23 -7.54 62.66
C GLU A 340 -14.40 -8.56 61.90
N LYS A 341 -14.24 -9.76 62.45
CA LYS A 341 -13.49 -10.85 61.79
C LYS A 341 -14.06 -11.19 60.41
N ILE A 342 -15.38 -11.41 60.30
CA ILE A 342 -16.02 -11.79 59.03
C ILE A 342 -15.94 -10.66 58.00
N LEU A 343 -16.12 -9.41 58.42
CA LEU A 343 -16.01 -8.26 57.52
C LEU A 343 -14.57 -8.05 57.03
N GLU A 344 -13.57 -8.28 57.88
CA GLU A 344 -12.15 -8.27 57.51
C GLU A 344 -11.84 -9.37 56.48
N GLU A 345 -12.34 -10.58 56.70
CA GLU A 345 -12.21 -11.71 55.76
C GLU A 345 -12.83 -11.38 54.40
N LEU A 346 -14.04 -10.82 54.37
CA LEU A 346 -14.71 -10.43 53.12
C LEU A 346 -13.95 -9.32 52.37
N VAL A 347 -13.38 -8.35 53.09
CA VAL A 347 -12.53 -7.30 52.49
C VAL A 347 -11.25 -7.91 51.91
N ALA A 348 -10.64 -8.86 52.61
CA ALA A 348 -9.46 -9.58 52.12
C ALA A 348 -9.77 -10.37 50.84
N VAL A 349 -10.89 -11.10 50.82
CA VAL A 349 -11.40 -11.82 49.64
C VAL A 349 -11.62 -10.87 48.46
N THR A 350 -12.27 -9.73 48.69
CA THR A 350 -12.54 -8.73 47.63
C THR A 350 -11.23 -8.24 46.99
N ARG A 351 -10.22 -7.92 47.81
CA ARG A 351 -8.90 -7.50 47.31
C ARG A 351 -8.18 -8.59 46.53
N GLN A 352 -8.33 -9.85 46.93
CA GLN A 352 -7.74 -10.97 46.19
C GLN A 352 -8.40 -11.17 44.83
N ILE A 353 -9.73 -11.06 44.75
CA ILE A 353 -10.48 -11.11 43.49
C ILE A 353 -10.04 -9.96 42.55
N GLU A 354 -9.91 -8.75 43.08
CA GLU A 354 -9.43 -7.58 42.32
C GLU A 354 -8.05 -7.82 41.72
N ARG A 355 -7.13 -8.41 42.49
CA ARG A 355 -5.79 -8.78 42.00
C ARG A 355 -5.84 -9.91 40.98
N LEU A 356 -6.68 -10.92 41.19
CA LEU A 356 -6.85 -12.04 40.27
C LEU A 356 -7.37 -11.59 38.90
N ASN A 357 -8.16 -10.52 38.85
CA ASN A 357 -8.72 -9.99 37.62
C ASN A 357 -7.66 -9.32 36.71
N GLU A 358 -6.48 -9.00 37.24
CA GLU A 358 -5.37 -8.46 36.44
C GLU A 358 -4.72 -9.56 35.57
N PRO A 359 -4.27 -9.25 34.34
CA PRO A 359 -3.72 -10.23 33.39
C PRO A 359 -2.29 -10.72 33.72
N SER A 360 -1.76 -10.35 34.89
CA SER A 360 -0.38 -10.60 35.33
C SER A 360 -0.08 -12.09 35.51
N LEU A 361 1.17 -12.48 35.21
CA LEU A 361 1.74 -13.76 35.67
C LEU A 361 1.81 -13.71 37.20
N THR A 362 0.89 -14.38 37.88
CA THR A 362 1.00 -14.63 39.32
C THR A 362 1.94 -15.81 39.54
N ASP A 363 2.85 -15.71 40.51
CA ASP A 363 3.76 -16.81 40.89
C ASP A 363 2.98 -18.00 41.49
N GLU A 364 1.81 -17.73 42.07
CA GLU A 364 0.86 -18.73 42.56
C GLU A 364 -0.21 -19.08 41.49
N ASP A 365 -0.63 -20.35 41.46
CA ASP A 365 -1.69 -20.83 40.57
C ASP A 365 -3.03 -20.16 40.91
N PRO A 366 -3.68 -19.44 39.98
CA PRO A 366 -4.98 -18.79 40.20
C PRO A 366 -6.04 -19.72 40.77
N VAL A 367 -6.02 -21.00 40.39
CA VAL A 367 -6.97 -22.01 40.89
C VAL A 367 -6.85 -22.19 42.40
N GLN A 368 -5.62 -22.25 42.93
CA GLN A 368 -5.38 -22.40 44.37
C GLN A 368 -5.79 -21.14 45.15
N ILE A 369 -5.63 -19.96 44.56
CA ILE A 369 -6.13 -18.71 45.15
C ILE A 369 -7.66 -18.74 45.24
N ILE A 370 -8.34 -19.18 44.18
CA ILE A 370 -9.80 -19.30 44.14
C ILE A 370 -10.29 -20.34 45.16
N GLU A 371 -9.65 -21.50 45.26
CA GLU A 371 -9.99 -22.51 46.27
C GLU A 371 -9.87 -21.95 47.70
N ARG A 372 -8.81 -21.18 47.98
CA ARG A 372 -8.66 -20.49 49.27
C ARG A 372 -9.79 -19.49 49.51
N ILE A 373 -10.15 -18.68 48.51
CA ILE A 373 -11.27 -17.72 48.59
C ILE A 373 -12.58 -18.44 48.90
N LEU A 374 -12.86 -19.55 48.22
CA LEU A 374 -14.10 -20.33 48.42
C LEU A 374 -14.12 -21.09 49.75
N SER A 375 -12.95 -21.38 50.34
CA SER A 375 -12.84 -22.03 51.65
C SER A 375 -13.03 -21.09 52.85
N VAL A 376 -13.08 -19.77 52.63
CA VAL A 376 -13.32 -18.81 53.71
C VAL A 376 -14.73 -19.03 54.27
N PRO A 377 -14.90 -19.25 55.59
CA PRO A 377 -16.17 -19.60 56.20
C PRO A 377 -17.08 -18.37 56.33
N LEU A 378 -17.58 -17.87 55.20
CA LEU A 378 -18.54 -16.77 55.17
C LEU A 378 -19.96 -17.31 55.40
N PRO A 379 -20.79 -16.63 56.22
CA PRO A 379 -22.20 -17.00 56.36
C PRO A 379 -22.93 -16.93 55.01
N SER A 380 -23.77 -17.92 54.73
CA SER A 380 -24.59 -17.92 53.52
C SER A 380 -25.62 -16.79 53.55
N VAL A 381 -25.58 -15.90 52.57
CA VAL A 381 -26.54 -14.82 52.40
C VAL A 381 -27.61 -15.27 51.41
N ARG A 382 -28.88 -15.05 51.76
CA ARG A 382 -30.01 -15.31 50.85
C ARG A 382 -30.49 -14.02 50.19
N GLY A 383 -30.88 -14.12 48.93
CA GLY A 383 -31.57 -13.07 48.20
C GLY A 383 -33.00 -12.85 48.70
N VAL A 384 -33.66 -11.87 48.10
CA VAL A 384 -35.08 -11.55 48.41
C VAL A 384 -36.02 -12.69 48.01
N ASP A 385 -35.60 -13.49 47.04
CA ASP A 385 -36.24 -14.72 46.56
C ASP A 385 -35.99 -15.94 47.45
N GLY A 386 -35.10 -15.82 48.46
CA GLY A 386 -34.73 -16.91 49.36
C GLY A 386 -33.59 -17.79 48.84
N GLU A 387 -33.09 -17.56 47.63
CA GLU A 387 -31.98 -18.32 47.05
C GLU A 387 -30.64 -17.92 47.66
N VAL A 388 -29.71 -18.86 47.79
CA VAL A 388 -28.37 -18.56 48.31
C VAL A 388 -27.56 -17.84 47.25
N ILE A 389 -27.04 -16.67 47.59
CA ILE A 389 -26.20 -15.90 46.67
C ILE A 389 -24.77 -16.44 46.78
N PRO A 390 -24.20 -16.98 45.69
CA PRO A 390 -22.84 -17.47 45.70
C PRO A 390 -21.84 -16.31 45.77
N LEU A 391 -20.66 -16.57 46.34
CA LEU A 391 -19.56 -15.61 46.37
C LEU A 391 -19.08 -15.29 44.94
N LEU A 392 -18.83 -16.35 44.16
CA LEU A 392 -18.44 -16.31 42.75
C LEU A 392 -19.32 -17.27 41.95
N THR A 393 -19.63 -16.91 40.70
CA THR A 393 -20.30 -17.82 39.75
C THR A 393 -19.30 -18.74 39.05
N GLU A 394 -19.78 -19.80 38.41
CA GLU A 394 -18.91 -20.71 37.62
C GLU A 394 -18.23 -20.00 36.44
N GLU A 395 -18.88 -19.01 35.83
CA GLU A 395 -18.29 -18.19 34.76
C GLU A 395 -17.18 -17.29 35.29
N GLU A 396 -17.40 -16.63 36.44
CA GLU A 396 -16.39 -15.79 37.08
C GLU A 396 -15.18 -16.61 37.52
N ILE A 397 -15.40 -17.83 38.06
CA ILE A 397 -14.32 -18.76 38.42
C ILE A 397 -13.51 -19.13 37.18
N ARG A 398 -14.16 -19.52 36.07
CA ARG A 398 -13.47 -19.86 34.82
C ARG A 398 -12.62 -18.72 34.29
N SER A 399 -13.14 -17.50 34.30
CA SER A 399 -12.40 -16.31 33.86
C SER A 399 -11.25 -15.95 34.81
N LEU A 400 -11.46 -15.94 36.13
CA LEU A 400 -10.41 -15.60 37.09
C LEU A 400 -9.29 -16.66 37.15
N ALA A 401 -9.61 -17.92 36.81
CA ALA A 401 -8.66 -19.03 36.75
C ALA A 401 -7.67 -18.95 35.57
N ILE A 402 -7.84 -18.00 34.63
CA ILE A 402 -6.92 -17.82 33.50
C ILE A 402 -5.50 -17.56 34.04
N ARG A 403 -4.53 -18.38 33.60
CA ARG A 403 -3.14 -18.33 34.07
C ARG A 403 -2.30 -17.24 33.39
N ARG A 404 -2.57 -16.95 32.11
CA ARG A 404 -1.79 -16.00 31.31
C ARG A 404 -2.70 -15.16 30.42
N GLY A 405 -2.63 -13.85 30.57
CA GLY A 405 -3.46 -12.90 29.83
C GLY A 405 -4.88 -12.79 30.39
N SER A 406 -5.77 -12.22 29.59
CA SER A 406 -7.17 -11.92 29.94
C SER A 406 -8.19 -12.83 29.26
N LEU A 407 -7.77 -13.58 28.25
CA LEU A 407 -8.67 -14.32 27.36
C LEU A 407 -8.74 -15.79 27.74
N ASN A 408 -9.96 -16.32 27.81
CA ASN A 408 -10.20 -17.76 27.89
C ASN A 408 -9.97 -18.43 26.51
N ASP A 409 -10.05 -19.76 26.45
CA ASP A 409 -9.76 -20.51 25.23
C ASP A 409 -10.73 -20.18 24.09
N ALA A 410 -12.03 -20.02 24.38
CA ALA A 410 -13.05 -19.68 23.38
C ALA A 410 -12.87 -18.25 22.84
N GLU A 411 -12.56 -17.29 23.70
CA GLU A 411 -12.24 -15.91 23.33
C GLU A 411 -10.96 -15.84 22.48
N ARG A 412 -9.94 -16.63 22.85
CA ARG A 412 -8.70 -16.73 22.10
C ARG A 412 -8.93 -17.32 20.70
N GLU A 413 -9.68 -18.40 20.59
CA GLU A 413 -10.05 -19.00 19.31
C GLU A 413 -10.81 -17.99 18.43
N LEU A 414 -11.75 -17.24 19.01
CA LEU A 414 -12.48 -16.19 18.32
C LEU A 414 -11.54 -15.10 17.79
N ILE A 415 -10.56 -14.66 18.58
CA ILE A 415 -9.58 -13.69 18.12
C ILE A 415 -8.73 -14.28 16.99
N GLN A 416 -8.20 -15.50 17.14
CA GLN A 416 -7.36 -16.15 16.13
C GLN A 416 -8.05 -16.32 14.78
N ARG A 417 -9.39 -16.41 14.75
CA ARG A 417 -10.18 -16.47 13.52
C ARG A 417 -10.08 -15.21 12.65
N HIS A 418 -9.55 -14.08 13.14
CA HIS A 418 -9.30 -12.91 12.29
C HIS A 418 -8.46 -13.27 11.06
N VAL A 419 -7.48 -14.16 11.19
CA VAL A 419 -6.63 -14.59 10.07
C VAL A 419 -7.43 -15.27 8.97
N VAL A 420 -8.34 -16.17 9.39
CA VAL A 420 -9.24 -16.87 8.47
C VAL A 420 -10.19 -15.87 7.81
N TYR A 421 -10.72 -14.92 8.58
CA TYR A 421 -11.59 -13.88 8.03
C TYR A 421 -10.86 -12.94 7.06
N SER A 422 -9.63 -12.55 7.37
CA SER A 422 -8.76 -11.77 6.48
C SER A 422 -8.53 -12.55 5.19
N TYR A 423 -8.14 -13.82 5.28
CA TYR A 423 -7.97 -14.70 4.12
C TYR A 423 -9.23 -14.78 3.24
N GLU A 424 -10.39 -15.06 3.84
CA GLU A 424 -11.66 -15.19 3.11
C GLU A 424 -12.13 -13.87 2.48
N PHE A 425 -11.81 -12.73 3.08
CA PHE A 425 -12.06 -11.42 2.48
C PHE A 425 -11.10 -11.16 1.31
N VAL A 426 -9.79 -11.29 1.55
CA VAL A 426 -8.73 -10.99 0.59
C VAL A 426 -8.82 -11.91 -0.63
N LYS A 427 -9.21 -13.17 -0.45
CA LYS A 427 -9.44 -14.14 -1.55
C LYS A 427 -10.56 -13.72 -2.52
N LYS A 428 -11.52 -12.89 -2.09
CA LYS A 428 -12.63 -12.43 -2.95
C LYS A 428 -12.23 -11.27 -3.86
N ILE A 429 -11.13 -10.58 -3.59
CA ILE A 429 -10.63 -9.49 -4.42
C ILE A 429 -10.14 -10.10 -5.75
N PRO A 430 -10.52 -9.53 -6.91
CA PRO A 430 -10.12 -10.03 -8.22
C PRO A 430 -8.66 -9.67 -8.52
N TRP A 431 -7.73 -10.37 -7.87
CA TRP A 431 -6.29 -10.14 -8.03
C TRP A 431 -5.82 -10.50 -9.44
N PRO A 432 -4.99 -9.65 -10.06
CA PRO A 432 -4.16 -10.04 -11.20
C PRO A 432 -3.31 -11.29 -10.88
N PRO A 433 -2.93 -12.10 -11.88
CA PRO A 433 -2.14 -13.33 -11.66
C PRO A 433 -0.86 -13.12 -10.85
N GLU A 434 -0.17 -12.00 -11.04
CA GLU A 434 1.03 -11.59 -10.31
C GLU A 434 0.79 -11.38 -8.80
N TYR A 435 -0.46 -11.18 -8.37
CA TYR A 435 -0.87 -10.92 -6.99
C TYR A 435 -1.65 -12.10 -6.37
N SER A 436 -1.69 -13.24 -7.03
CA SER A 436 -2.44 -14.43 -6.60
C SER A 436 -2.01 -15.01 -5.24
N GLN A 437 -0.80 -14.71 -4.78
CA GLN A 437 -0.25 -15.21 -3.51
C GLN A 437 -0.69 -14.39 -2.27
N ILE A 438 -1.23 -13.17 -2.46
CA ILE A 438 -1.59 -12.28 -1.35
C ILE A 438 -2.49 -12.97 -0.30
N PRO A 439 -3.57 -13.69 -0.68
CA PRO A 439 -4.41 -14.36 0.32
C PRO A 439 -3.62 -15.35 1.17
N LEU A 440 -2.73 -16.14 0.56
CA LEU A 440 -1.96 -17.15 1.30
C LEU A 440 -0.93 -16.50 2.25
N ILE A 441 -0.30 -15.40 1.83
CA ILE A 441 0.60 -14.61 2.69
C ILE A 441 -0.17 -14.09 3.91
N VAL A 442 -1.36 -13.52 3.69
CA VAL A 442 -2.26 -13.06 4.76
C VAL A 442 -2.71 -14.22 5.65
N LYS A 443 -2.98 -15.41 5.12
CA LYS A 443 -3.42 -16.55 5.94
C LYS A 443 -2.33 -17.07 6.88
N THR A 444 -1.05 -16.86 6.53
CA THR A 444 0.08 -17.55 7.18
C THR A 444 0.92 -16.66 8.08
N HIS A 445 0.57 -15.38 8.27
CA HIS A 445 1.37 -14.44 9.07
C HIS A 445 1.42 -14.75 10.58
N HIS A 446 0.54 -15.60 11.09
CA HIS A 446 0.57 -16.09 12.47
C HIS A 446 1.02 -17.57 12.60
N GLU A 447 1.43 -18.18 11.49
CA GLU A 447 2.07 -19.49 11.52
C GLU A 447 3.50 -19.36 12.06
N LYS A 448 3.97 -20.41 12.73
CA LYS A 448 5.32 -20.49 13.29
C LYS A 448 6.05 -21.67 12.70
N LEU A 449 7.36 -21.54 12.51
CA LEU A 449 8.15 -22.57 11.83
C LEU A 449 8.13 -23.94 12.52
N ASP A 450 7.90 -23.96 13.84
CA ASP A 450 7.78 -25.17 14.66
C ASP A 450 6.36 -25.80 14.66
N GLY A 451 5.40 -25.20 13.96
CA GLY A 451 4.00 -25.64 13.93
C GLY A 451 3.16 -25.19 15.13
N SER A 452 3.71 -24.37 16.04
CA SER A 452 2.97 -23.85 17.21
C SER A 452 2.07 -22.64 16.88
N GLY A 453 2.05 -22.19 15.61
CA GLY A 453 1.25 -21.09 15.12
C GLY A 453 -0.20 -21.47 14.81
N TYR A 454 -0.92 -20.54 14.18
CA TYR A 454 -2.32 -20.69 13.76
C TYR A 454 -2.56 -19.98 12.42
N PRO A 455 -3.60 -20.33 11.64
CA PRO A 455 -4.74 -21.21 11.98
C PRO A 455 -4.56 -22.71 11.71
N GLU A 456 -3.57 -23.13 10.93
CA GLU A 456 -3.40 -24.52 10.47
C GLU A 456 -2.25 -25.26 11.16
N GLY A 457 -1.37 -24.55 11.89
CA GLY A 457 -0.23 -25.16 12.56
C GLY A 457 0.81 -25.66 11.56
N LEU A 458 1.04 -24.87 10.51
CA LEU A 458 1.94 -25.23 9.42
C LEU A 458 3.39 -25.29 9.91
N GLN A 459 4.16 -26.27 9.42
CA GLN A 459 5.61 -26.31 9.61
C GLN A 459 6.33 -25.46 8.56
N ALA A 460 7.59 -25.15 8.82
CA ALA A 460 8.42 -24.25 8.02
C ALA A 460 8.22 -24.41 6.50
N GLU A 461 8.33 -25.64 5.97
CA GLU A 461 8.28 -25.91 4.53
C GLU A 461 6.94 -25.55 3.87
N ALA A 462 5.85 -25.54 4.65
CA ALA A 462 4.51 -25.20 4.17
C ALA A 462 4.19 -23.70 4.27
N ILE A 463 4.99 -22.93 5.02
CA ILE A 463 4.80 -21.48 5.18
C ILE A 463 5.55 -20.75 4.06
N PRO A 464 4.85 -20.02 3.16
CA PRO A 464 5.50 -19.22 2.13
C PRO A 464 6.51 -18.26 2.76
N PHE A 465 7.67 -18.09 2.12
CA PHE A 465 8.71 -17.22 2.65
C PHE A 465 8.20 -15.78 2.88
N ALA A 466 7.36 -15.28 1.99
CA ALA A 466 6.64 -14.02 2.13
C ALA A 466 5.76 -13.92 3.41
N GLY A 467 5.10 -15.01 3.81
CA GLY A 467 4.34 -15.08 5.07
C GLY A 467 5.24 -14.99 6.30
N ARG A 468 6.45 -15.55 6.23
CA ARG A 468 7.46 -15.44 7.31
C ARG A 468 7.98 -14.01 7.47
N LEU A 469 8.13 -13.26 6.37
CA LEU A 469 8.47 -11.84 6.42
C LEU A 469 7.39 -11.04 7.16
N LEU A 470 6.14 -11.27 6.77
CA LEU A 470 4.99 -10.59 7.36
C LEU A 470 4.85 -10.90 8.85
N ALA A 471 5.05 -12.16 9.26
CA ALA A 471 5.04 -12.55 10.67
C ALA A 471 6.07 -11.79 11.52
N VAL A 472 7.32 -11.67 11.04
CA VAL A 472 8.36 -10.93 11.76
C VAL A 472 8.07 -9.43 11.82
N ALA A 473 7.57 -8.85 10.72
CA ALA A 473 7.22 -7.43 10.68
C ALA A 473 6.05 -7.09 11.62
N ASP A 474 4.99 -7.91 11.64
CA ASP A 474 3.86 -7.76 12.56
C ASP A 474 4.33 -7.89 14.03
N MET A 475 5.11 -8.93 14.35
CA MET A 475 5.68 -9.10 15.68
C MET A 475 6.51 -7.88 16.13
N TYR A 476 7.31 -7.31 15.24
CA TYR A 476 8.12 -6.14 15.54
C TYR A 476 7.28 -4.88 15.79
N ASP A 477 6.29 -4.60 14.94
CA ASP A 477 5.40 -3.45 15.15
C ASP A 477 4.58 -3.63 16.44
N ALA A 478 4.04 -4.82 16.67
CA ALA A 478 3.25 -5.12 17.87
C ALA A 478 4.05 -4.97 19.19
N LEU A 479 5.37 -5.16 19.17
CA LEU A 479 6.25 -4.97 20.33
C LEU A 479 6.65 -3.50 20.54
N THR A 480 6.80 -2.73 19.45
CA THR A 480 7.33 -1.36 19.49
C THR A 480 6.24 -0.28 19.50
N ALA A 481 5.01 -0.63 19.14
CA ALA A 481 3.83 0.23 19.15
C ALA A 481 3.57 0.86 20.54
N ALA A 482 3.57 2.20 20.60
CA ALA A 482 3.43 3.01 21.82
C ALA A 482 1.97 3.32 22.22
N ASP A 483 1.04 2.96 21.36
CA ASP A 483 -0.39 3.30 21.37
C ASP A 483 -1.28 2.22 22.00
N ARG A 484 -0.74 1.08 22.46
CA ARG A 484 -1.53 0.07 23.17
C ARG A 484 -1.89 0.53 24.59
N PRO A 485 -3.19 0.64 24.97
CA PRO A 485 -3.62 1.17 26.27
C PRO A 485 -3.10 0.41 27.50
N TYR A 486 -2.66 -0.84 27.30
CA TYR A 486 -2.38 -1.79 28.38
C TYR A 486 -0.92 -2.24 28.45
N LYS A 487 -0.03 -1.72 27.58
CA LYS A 487 1.38 -2.13 27.54
C LYS A 487 2.28 -0.95 27.16
N LYS A 488 3.32 -0.67 27.94
CA LYS A 488 4.35 0.30 27.54
C LYS A 488 5.11 -0.25 26.33
N ALA A 489 5.33 0.59 25.32
CA ALA A 489 6.17 0.25 24.17
C ALA A 489 7.53 -0.30 24.64
N VAL A 490 7.95 -1.38 23.99
CA VAL A 490 9.29 -1.94 24.16
C VAL A 490 10.25 -1.15 23.27
N SER A 491 11.47 -0.89 23.74
CA SER A 491 12.47 -0.22 22.89
C SER A 491 12.79 -1.08 21.66
N PRO A 492 13.15 -0.49 20.51
CA PRO A 492 13.49 -1.23 19.29
C PRO A 492 14.52 -2.36 19.51
N LEU A 493 15.56 -2.08 20.31
CA LEU A 493 16.59 -3.08 20.65
C LEU A 493 16.03 -4.24 21.47
N ARG A 494 15.16 -3.95 22.46
CA ARG A 494 14.56 -5.00 23.27
C ARG A 494 13.52 -5.80 22.49
N ALA A 495 12.82 -5.18 21.54
CA ALA A 495 11.94 -5.89 20.62
C ALA A 495 12.73 -6.86 19.73
N LEU A 496 13.87 -6.40 19.20
CA LEU A 496 14.78 -7.25 18.42
C LEU A 496 15.30 -8.44 19.24
N GLU A 497 15.74 -8.22 20.49
CA GLU A 497 16.18 -9.30 21.39
C GLU A 497 15.08 -10.38 21.58
N ILE A 498 13.82 -9.96 21.80
CA ILE A 498 12.69 -10.89 21.95
C ILE A 498 12.48 -11.72 20.67
N ILE A 499 12.58 -11.08 19.50
CA ILE A 499 12.40 -11.75 18.21
C ILE A 499 13.58 -12.70 17.92
N GLN A 500 14.81 -12.33 18.30
CA GLN A 500 15.99 -13.20 18.22
C GLN A 500 15.84 -14.44 19.12
N ASP A 501 15.30 -14.28 20.34
CA ASP A 501 14.99 -15.40 21.23
C ASP A 501 13.97 -16.36 20.60
N GLU A 502 12.89 -15.84 19.98
CA GLU A 502 11.91 -16.66 19.26
C GLU A 502 12.54 -17.38 18.04
N ALA A 503 13.50 -16.74 17.36
CA ALA A 503 14.24 -17.36 16.25
C ALA A 503 15.12 -18.51 16.75
N SER A 504 15.80 -18.32 17.88
CA SER A 504 16.65 -19.35 18.51
C SER A 504 15.85 -20.59 18.95
N CYS A 505 14.57 -20.40 19.28
CA CYS A 505 13.62 -21.46 19.59
C CYS A 505 13.02 -22.12 18.32
N GLY A 506 13.41 -21.70 17.12
CA GLY A 506 12.90 -22.24 15.86
C GLY A 506 11.47 -21.83 15.52
N LYS A 507 10.96 -20.70 16.04
CA LYS A 507 9.58 -20.24 15.80
C LYS A 507 9.46 -19.26 14.64
N VAL A 508 10.47 -18.42 14.42
CA VAL A 508 10.51 -17.41 13.36
C VAL A 508 11.76 -17.58 12.51
N ASP A 509 11.72 -17.08 11.27
CA ASP A 509 12.78 -17.31 10.29
C ASP A 509 14.05 -16.50 10.60
N PRO A 510 15.20 -17.16 10.86
CA PRO A 510 16.42 -16.46 11.26
C PRO A 510 16.96 -15.54 10.16
N MET A 511 16.71 -15.84 8.88
CA MET A 511 17.16 -14.99 7.77
C MET A 511 16.39 -13.66 7.76
N VAL A 512 15.09 -13.69 8.08
CA VAL A 512 14.26 -12.49 8.18
C VAL A 512 14.65 -11.67 9.40
N VAL A 513 14.90 -12.32 10.54
CA VAL A 513 15.35 -11.63 11.77
C VAL A 513 16.72 -10.96 11.57
N GLN A 514 17.63 -11.61 10.84
CA GLN A 514 18.90 -10.99 10.48
C GLN A 514 18.71 -9.76 9.58
N ALA A 515 17.81 -9.82 8.60
CA ALA A 515 17.49 -8.66 7.76
C ALA A 515 16.91 -7.51 8.59
N LEU A 516 16.05 -7.81 9.57
CA LEU A 516 15.52 -6.83 10.52
C LEU A 516 16.64 -6.18 11.35
N GLU A 517 17.55 -6.97 11.89
CA GLU A 517 18.70 -6.48 12.66
C GLU A 517 19.56 -5.51 11.84
N GLU A 518 19.83 -5.83 10.58
CA GLU A 518 20.60 -4.98 9.67
C GLU A 518 19.86 -3.66 9.36
N ILE A 519 18.54 -3.69 9.18
CA ILE A 519 17.73 -2.47 8.97
C ILE A 519 17.77 -1.56 10.20
N LEU A 520 17.73 -2.12 11.41
CA LEU A 520 17.71 -1.33 12.66
C LEU A 520 19.09 -0.75 13.02
N LYS A 521 20.17 -1.30 12.45
CA LYS A 521 21.55 -0.84 12.67
C LYS A 521 22.06 0.12 11.59
N ALA A 522 21.39 0.18 10.44
CA ALA A 522 21.66 1.12 9.35
C ALA A 522 21.08 2.51 9.67
#